data_AF-J0D849-F1
#
_entry.id   AF-J0D849-F1
#
_cell.length_a   1.000
_cell.length_b   1.000
_cell.length_c   1.000
_cell.angle_alpha   90.00
_cell.angle_beta   90.00
_cell.angle_gamma   90.00
#
_symmetry.space_group_name_H-M   'P 1'
#
loop_
_entity.id
_entity.type
_entity.pdbx_description
1 polymer ?
#
loop_
_entity_poly.entity_id
_entity_poly.type
_entity_poly.pdbx_seq_one_letter_code
_entity_poly.pdbx_strand_id
1 'polypeptide(L)'
;LRRQALVGGGAPSRPALAKARFGCSWSELSERQRQSIRRLEEKSFKWLNRRGLDAVYSTDCLDWVDAAKSDDVRPCRNCLQIQNLKVFKNALRRPTPDEKNLKFAPKWTQSSEDARIYMKYAGVRDLVESNIKSVGSMLLGFAKGVAAGTYKNQEVLLGSIQVLMQKTRRGELGHSNTGMHYPKAFDNICSI
;
A
#
# COMPACT_ATOMS: atom_id res chain seq x y z
N LEU A 1 -7.99 6.46 -1.56
CA LEU A 1 -8.12 5.12 -2.19
C LEU A 1 -6.80 4.35 -2.33
N ARG A 2 -5.69 4.81 -1.73
CA ARG A 2 -4.37 4.15 -1.76
C ARG A 2 -4.38 2.65 -1.39
N ARG A 3 -5.38 2.21 -0.62
CA ARG A 3 -5.55 0.83 -0.11
C ARG A 3 -6.26 -0.12 -1.07
N GLN A 4 -6.92 0.37 -2.13
CA GLN A 4 -7.59 -0.47 -3.12
C GLN A 4 -6.59 -0.92 -4.18
N ALA A 5 -6.39 -2.23 -4.30
CA ALA A 5 -5.49 -2.84 -5.28
C ALA A 5 -5.91 -2.55 -6.74
N LEU A 6 -7.21 -2.30 -6.96
CA LEU A 6 -7.79 -1.98 -8.26
C LEU A 6 -7.47 -0.57 -8.74
N VAL A 7 -7.30 -0.45 -10.05
CA VAL A 7 -7.06 0.81 -10.78
C VAL A 7 -8.28 1.75 -10.79
N GLY A 8 -9.46 1.28 -10.36
CA GLY A 8 -10.69 2.07 -10.34
C GLY A 8 -11.84 1.33 -9.66
N GLY A 9 -13.05 1.86 -9.81
CA GLY A 9 -14.25 1.23 -9.26
C GLY A 9 -15.56 1.85 -9.74
N GLY A 10 -16.67 1.34 -9.22
CA GLY A 10 -18.03 1.83 -9.52
C GLY A 10 -18.74 1.09 -10.64
N ALA A 11 -18.10 0.08 -11.21
CA ALA A 11 -18.71 -0.83 -12.19
C ALA A 11 -19.84 -1.68 -11.56
N PRO A 12 -20.79 -2.15 -12.39
CA PRO A 12 -21.74 -3.17 -12.00
C PRO A 12 -21.04 -4.45 -11.52
N SER A 13 -21.73 -5.25 -10.71
CA SER A 13 -21.17 -6.51 -10.21
C SER A 13 -20.91 -7.50 -11.35
N ARG A 14 -19.87 -8.32 -11.22
CA ARG A 14 -19.55 -9.36 -12.21
C ARG A 14 -20.70 -10.31 -12.54
N PRO A 15 -21.51 -10.79 -11.57
CA PRO A 15 -22.69 -11.59 -11.89
C PRO A 15 -23.71 -10.81 -12.74
N ALA A 16 -23.90 -9.51 -12.48
CA ALA A 16 -24.78 -8.68 -13.29
C ALA A 16 -24.23 -8.50 -14.71
N LEU A 17 -22.92 -8.27 -14.86
CA LEU A 17 -22.26 -8.19 -16.17
C LEU A 17 -22.29 -9.52 -16.93
N ALA A 18 -22.10 -10.65 -16.23
CA ALA A 18 -22.20 -12.00 -16.81
C ALA A 18 -23.60 -12.27 -17.36
N LYS A 19 -24.62 -11.99 -16.54
CA LYS A 19 -26.02 -12.13 -16.94
C LYS A 19 -26.36 -11.22 -18.12
N ALA A 20 -25.88 -9.98 -18.12
CA ALA A 20 -26.14 -9.03 -19.21
C ALA A 20 -25.43 -9.40 -20.52
N ARG A 21 -24.20 -9.92 -20.46
CA ARG A 21 -23.37 -10.18 -21.66
C ARG A 21 -23.54 -11.57 -22.26
N PHE A 22 -23.78 -12.57 -21.42
CA PHE A 22 -23.82 -14.00 -21.79
C PHE A 22 -25.11 -14.72 -21.37
N GLY A 23 -26.00 -14.06 -20.62
CA GLY A 23 -27.28 -14.66 -20.20
C GLY A 23 -27.17 -15.69 -19.06
N CYS A 24 -25.96 -15.98 -18.57
CA CYS A 24 -25.71 -17.04 -17.59
C CYS A 24 -25.03 -16.51 -16.30
N SER A 25 -24.91 -17.40 -15.31
CA SER A 25 -24.26 -17.11 -14.04
C SER A 25 -22.73 -17.09 -14.17
N TRP A 26 -22.05 -16.43 -13.22
CA TRP A 26 -20.58 -16.34 -13.21
C TRP A 26 -19.88 -17.72 -13.15
N SER A 27 -20.49 -18.67 -12.45
CA SER A 27 -19.97 -20.04 -12.31
C SER A 27 -19.92 -20.79 -13.64
N GLU A 28 -20.88 -20.54 -14.52
CA GLU A 28 -21.03 -21.22 -15.82
C GLU A 28 -20.09 -20.65 -16.90
N LEU A 29 -19.45 -19.51 -16.64
CA LEU A 29 -18.52 -18.90 -17.58
C LEU A 29 -17.20 -19.69 -17.68
N SER A 30 -16.77 -19.95 -18.91
CA SER A 30 -15.40 -20.34 -19.23
C SER A 30 -14.39 -19.27 -18.82
N GLU A 31 -13.12 -19.63 -18.66
CA GLU A 31 -12.08 -18.66 -18.26
C GLU A 31 -11.94 -17.51 -19.29
N ARG A 32 -12.10 -17.80 -20.60
CA ARG A 32 -12.10 -16.76 -21.64
C ARG A 32 -13.26 -15.77 -21.47
N GLN A 33 -14.46 -16.26 -21.14
CA GLN A 33 -15.61 -15.39 -20.87
C GLN A 33 -15.42 -14.60 -19.57
N ARG A 34 -14.87 -15.22 -18.53
CA ARG A 34 -14.53 -14.52 -17.27
C ARG A 34 -13.54 -13.38 -17.53
N GLN A 35 -12.51 -13.60 -18.33
CA GLN A 35 -11.57 -12.54 -18.74
C GLN A 35 -12.27 -11.43 -19.51
N SER A 36 -13.19 -11.76 -20.42
CA SER A 36 -14.01 -10.78 -21.14
C SER A 36 -14.84 -9.91 -20.19
N ILE A 37 -15.48 -10.52 -19.19
CA ILE A 37 -16.23 -9.77 -18.16
C ILE A 37 -15.31 -8.88 -17.32
N ARG A 38 -14.10 -9.34 -16.96
CA ARG A 38 -13.14 -8.50 -16.21
C ARG A 38 -12.75 -7.25 -17.01
N ARG A 39 -12.52 -7.39 -18.33
CA ARG A 39 -12.27 -6.24 -19.22
C ARG A 39 -13.48 -5.31 -19.30
N LEU A 40 -14.69 -5.89 -19.36
CA LEU A 40 -15.93 -5.11 -19.38
C LEU A 40 -16.16 -4.35 -18.07
N GLU A 41 -15.86 -4.99 -16.93
CA GLU A 41 -15.90 -4.39 -15.61
C GLU A 41 -14.97 -3.17 -15.54
N GLU A 42 -13.71 -3.32 -15.98
CA GLU A 42 -12.75 -2.20 -16.01
C GLU A 42 -13.22 -1.05 -16.91
N LYS A 43 -13.75 -1.37 -18.10
CA LYS A 43 -14.35 -0.36 -18.99
C LYS A 43 -15.58 0.34 -18.39
N SER A 44 -16.24 -0.29 -17.43
CA SER A 44 -17.46 0.21 -16.78
C SER A 44 -17.17 0.92 -15.45
N PHE A 45 -15.91 1.18 -15.12
CA PHE A 45 -15.57 1.99 -13.95
C PHE A 45 -16.17 3.40 -14.07
N LYS A 46 -16.48 3.98 -12.92
CA LYS A 46 -16.96 5.37 -12.77
C LYS A 46 -15.85 6.30 -12.29
N TRP A 47 -14.83 5.73 -11.66
CA TRP A 47 -13.65 6.46 -11.22
C TRP A 47 -12.39 5.62 -11.40
N LEU A 48 -11.27 6.31 -11.55
CA LEU A 48 -9.93 5.75 -11.65
C LEU A 48 -9.05 6.29 -10.52
N ASN A 49 -8.25 5.41 -9.94
CA ASN A 49 -7.28 5.70 -8.89
C ASN A 49 -5.92 5.96 -9.53
N ARG A 50 -5.51 7.22 -9.66
CA ARG A 50 -4.17 7.59 -10.18
C ARG A 50 -3.19 7.71 -9.02
N ARG A 51 -2.64 6.57 -8.60
CA ARG A 51 -1.76 6.49 -7.41
C ARG A 51 -0.51 7.38 -7.52
N GLY A 52 0.10 7.48 -8.70
CA GLY A 52 1.28 8.33 -8.91
C GLY A 52 1.02 9.83 -8.70
N LEU A 53 -0.23 10.26 -8.81
CA LEU A 53 -0.67 11.65 -8.57
C LEU A 53 -1.40 11.81 -7.24
N ASP A 54 -1.51 10.73 -6.46
CA ASP A 54 -2.35 10.65 -5.27
C ASP A 54 -3.78 11.18 -5.45
N ALA A 55 -4.35 10.97 -6.63
CA ALA A 55 -5.61 11.58 -7.02
C ALA A 55 -6.61 10.54 -7.56
N VAL A 56 -7.89 10.89 -7.46
CA VAL A 56 -9.01 10.11 -8.00
C VAL A 56 -9.70 10.92 -9.07
N TYR A 57 -9.87 10.32 -10.24
CA TYR A 57 -10.48 10.97 -11.40
C TYR A 57 -11.76 10.26 -11.79
N SER A 58 -12.69 11.00 -12.39
CA SER A 58 -13.84 10.41 -13.05
C SER A 58 -13.34 9.77 -14.34
N THR A 59 -13.99 8.68 -14.78
CA THR A 59 -13.75 8.17 -16.14
C THR A 59 -14.16 9.18 -17.21
N ASP A 60 -15.08 10.09 -16.87
CA ASP A 60 -15.55 11.18 -17.74
C ASP A 60 -14.88 12.51 -17.34
N CYS A 61 -13.64 12.49 -16.87
CA CYS A 61 -12.90 13.72 -16.53
C CYS A 61 -12.86 14.67 -17.74
N LEU A 62 -13.04 15.98 -17.49
CA LEU A 62 -12.96 17.01 -18.54
C LEU A 62 -11.52 17.45 -18.86
N ASP A 63 -10.56 16.96 -18.07
CA ASP A 63 -9.13 17.26 -18.07
C ASP A 63 -8.77 18.72 -17.77
N TRP A 64 -9.37 19.67 -18.50
CA TRP A 64 -9.15 21.10 -18.34
C TRP A 64 -10.36 21.76 -17.69
N VAL A 65 -10.10 22.72 -16.81
CA VAL A 65 -11.10 23.55 -16.18
C VAL A 65 -10.63 24.99 -16.28
N ASP A 66 -11.47 25.85 -16.87
CA ASP A 66 -11.20 27.28 -16.90
C ASP A 66 -11.38 27.84 -15.48
N ALA A 67 -10.27 28.27 -14.87
CA ALA A 67 -10.28 28.94 -13.58
C ALA A 67 -9.92 30.42 -13.77
N ALA A 68 -10.73 31.32 -13.23
CA ALA A 68 -10.37 32.73 -13.14
C ALA A 68 -9.16 32.88 -12.20
N LYS A 69 -8.28 33.86 -12.46
CA LYS A 69 -7.00 34.08 -11.74
C LYS A 69 -7.10 34.20 -10.21
N SER A 70 -8.31 34.35 -9.66
CA SER A 70 -8.61 34.57 -8.24
C SER A 70 -9.29 33.39 -7.55
N ASP A 71 -9.70 32.35 -8.29
CA ASP A 71 -10.43 31.22 -7.70
C ASP A 71 -9.47 30.08 -7.38
N ASP A 72 -9.67 29.48 -6.20
CA ASP A 72 -9.08 28.18 -5.87
C ASP A 72 -9.42 27.18 -6.98
N VAL A 73 -8.39 26.59 -7.58
CA VAL A 73 -8.56 25.64 -8.68
C VAL A 73 -9.34 24.42 -8.18
N ARG A 74 -10.60 24.31 -8.60
CA ARG A 74 -11.46 23.17 -8.26
C ARG A 74 -11.33 22.06 -9.30
N PRO A 75 -11.49 20.78 -8.91
CA PRO A 75 -11.61 19.69 -9.87
C PRO A 75 -12.79 19.92 -10.81
N CYS A 76 -12.75 19.33 -12.01
CA CYS A 76 -13.87 19.43 -12.95
C CYS A 76 -15.17 18.87 -12.32
N ARG A 77 -16.33 19.32 -12.82
CA ARG A 77 -17.65 18.91 -12.30
C ARG A 77 -17.81 17.40 -12.21
N ASN A 78 -17.30 16.63 -13.18
CA ASN A 78 -17.45 15.18 -13.24
C ASN A 78 -16.59 14.51 -12.14
N CYS A 79 -15.38 15.01 -11.90
CA CYS A 79 -14.54 14.55 -10.79
C CYS A 79 -15.15 14.90 -9.42
N LEU A 80 -15.71 16.11 -9.28
CA LEU A 80 -16.43 16.50 -8.07
C LEU A 80 -17.64 15.61 -7.79
N GLN A 81 -18.39 15.19 -8.81
CA GLN A 81 -19.57 14.35 -8.63
C GLN A 81 -19.27 12.95 -8.09
N ILE A 82 -18.04 12.44 -8.23
CA ILE A 82 -17.66 11.12 -7.70
C ILE A 82 -17.94 11.02 -6.20
N GLN A 83 -17.71 12.09 -5.45
CA GLN A 83 -17.91 12.12 -4.01
C GLN A 83 -19.37 11.86 -3.61
N ASN A 84 -20.31 12.09 -4.52
CA ASN A 84 -21.74 11.89 -4.31
C ASN A 84 -22.18 10.45 -4.60
N LEU A 85 -21.37 9.66 -5.31
CA LEU A 85 -21.70 8.28 -5.63
C LEU A 85 -21.75 7.42 -4.35
N LYS A 86 -22.90 6.80 -4.08
CA LYS A 86 -23.06 5.88 -2.93
C LYS A 86 -22.02 4.75 -2.96
N VAL A 87 -21.74 4.20 -4.14
CA VAL A 87 -20.72 3.16 -4.34
C VAL A 87 -19.31 3.64 -3.98
N PHE A 88 -19.01 4.92 -4.23
CA PHE A 88 -17.73 5.53 -3.88
C PHE A 88 -17.62 5.75 -2.37
N LYS A 89 -18.65 6.33 -1.76
CA LYS A 89 -18.73 6.47 -0.28
C LYS A 89 -18.57 5.12 0.42
N ASN A 90 -19.21 4.07 -0.09
CA ASN A 90 -19.07 2.72 0.44
C ASN A 90 -17.64 2.19 0.29
N ALA A 91 -16.98 2.44 -0.84
CA ALA A 91 -15.59 2.05 -1.04
C ALA A 91 -14.64 2.75 -0.06
N LEU A 92 -14.87 4.04 0.25
CA LEU A 92 -14.08 4.80 1.22
C LEU A 92 -14.24 4.29 2.67
N ARG A 93 -15.42 3.77 3.02
CA ARG A 93 -15.72 3.25 4.36
C ARG A 93 -15.19 1.84 4.62
N ARG A 94 -14.75 1.11 3.60
CA ARG A 94 -14.25 -0.26 3.80
C ARG A 94 -12.95 -0.24 4.61
N PRO A 95 -12.86 -0.99 5.73
CA PRO A 95 -11.64 -1.08 6.49
C PRO A 95 -10.54 -1.78 5.67
N THR A 96 -9.29 -1.49 6.00
CA THR A 96 -8.16 -2.25 5.48
C THR A 96 -8.31 -3.69 5.99
N PRO A 97 -8.28 -4.72 5.12
CA PRO A 97 -8.33 -6.10 5.59
C PRO A 97 -7.06 -6.44 6.38
N ASP A 98 -7.22 -7.21 7.46
CA ASP A 98 -6.10 -7.75 8.24
C ASP A 98 -5.11 -8.52 7.36
N GLU A 99 -3.83 -8.49 7.72
CA GLU A 99 -2.77 -9.15 6.95
C GLU A 99 -3.04 -10.66 6.73
N LYS A 100 -3.52 -11.34 7.79
CA LYS A 100 -3.94 -12.76 7.74
C LYS A 100 -5.01 -13.06 6.69
N ASN A 101 -5.80 -12.06 6.31
CA ASN A 101 -6.89 -12.17 5.34
C ASN A 101 -6.46 -11.78 3.91
N LEU A 102 -5.28 -11.19 3.74
CA LEU A 102 -4.76 -10.82 2.42
C LEU A 102 -4.53 -12.03 1.51
N LYS A 103 -4.30 -13.23 2.08
CA LYS A 103 -4.22 -14.48 1.32
C LYS A 103 -5.49 -14.80 0.52
N PHE A 104 -6.63 -14.24 0.91
CA PHE A 104 -7.91 -14.38 0.21
C PHE A 104 -8.14 -13.27 -0.82
N ALA A 105 -7.25 -12.28 -0.91
CA ALA A 105 -7.34 -11.25 -1.94
C ALA A 105 -7.14 -11.90 -3.32
N PRO A 106 -8.01 -11.62 -4.30
CA PRO A 106 -7.90 -12.27 -5.60
C PRO A 106 -6.60 -11.86 -6.31
N LYS A 107 -5.81 -12.84 -6.76
CA LYS A 107 -4.51 -12.62 -7.44
C LYS A 107 -4.59 -11.62 -8.61
N TRP A 108 -5.72 -11.61 -9.34
CA TRP A 108 -5.93 -10.71 -10.48
C TRP A 108 -6.10 -9.23 -10.10
N THR A 109 -6.41 -8.91 -8.83
CA THR A 109 -6.52 -7.51 -8.36
C THR A 109 -5.17 -6.90 -8.02
N GLN A 110 -4.14 -7.73 -7.91
CA GLN A 110 -2.82 -7.32 -7.48
C GLN A 110 -1.94 -7.13 -8.71
N SER A 111 -1.19 -6.02 -8.79
CA SER A 111 -0.02 -5.95 -9.67
C SER A 111 0.88 -7.13 -9.29
N SER A 112 1.25 -7.96 -10.27
CA SER A 112 1.99 -9.20 -10.03
C SER A 112 3.33 -8.97 -9.32
N GLU A 113 3.85 -7.75 -9.38
CA GLU A 113 5.14 -7.37 -8.81
C GLU A 113 4.99 -6.95 -7.34
N ASP A 114 4.14 -5.98 -7.01
CA ASP A 114 3.98 -5.47 -5.64
C ASP A 114 3.45 -6.55 -4.68
N ALA A 115 2.47 -7.33 -5.13
CA ALA A 115 1.94 -8.42 -4.34
C ALA A 115 2.95 -9.53 -4.11
N ARG A 116 3.81 -9.81 -5.10
CA ARG A 116 4.88 -10.81 -4.92
C ARG A 116 5.91 -10.33 -3.92
N ILE A 117 6.25 -9.04 -3.92
CA ILE A 117 7.16 -8.45 -2.94
C ILE A 117 6.55 -8.50 -1.53
N TYR A 118 5.30 -8.06 -1.36
CA TYR A 118 4.63 -8.09 -0.06
C TYR A 118 4.34 -9.51 0.46
N MET A 119 4.06 -10.48 -0.42
CA MET A 119 3.90 -11.88 -0.02
C MET A 119 5.23 -12.58 0.29
N LYS A 120 6.32 -12.19 -0.38
CA LYS A 120 7.63 -12.83 -0.20
C LYS A 120 8.34 -12.37 1.07
N TYR A 121 8.09 -11.14 1.52
CA TYR A 121 8.80 -10.54 2.65
C TYR A 121 7.80 -9.97 3.67
N ALA A 122 7.61 -10.69 4.78
CA ALA A 122 6.79 -10.25 5.90
C ALA A 122 7.28 -8.88 6.42
N GLY A 123 6.35 -7.98 6.74
CA GLY A 123 6.66 -6.64 7.26
C GLY A 123 7.13 -5.61 6.24
N VAL A 124 7.44 -5.98 4.98
CA VAL A 124 7.83 -5.01 3.94
C VAL A 124 6.68 -4.07 3.59
N ARG A 125 5.43 -4.54 3.70
CA ARG A 125 4.26 -3.70 3.48
C ARG A 125 4.20 -2.54 4.48
N ASP A 126 4.48 -2.79 5.76
CA ASP A 126 4.48 -1.75 6.80
C ASP A 126 5.57 -0.70 6.58
N LEU A 127 6.69 -1.13 5.99
CA LEU A 127 7.77 -0.25 5.56
C LEU A 127 7.37 0.59 4.33
N VAL A 128 6.67 0.02 3.35
CA VAL A 128 6.39 0.69 2.07
C VAL A 128 5.11 1.55 2.10
N GLU A 129 4.04 1.08 2.73
CA GLU A 129 2.73 1.76 2.75
C GLU A 129 2.61 2.82 3.87
N SER A 130 3.74 3.24 4.45
CA SER A 130 3.84 4.02 5.68
C SER A 130 2.88 5.21 5.79
N ASN A 131 2.00 5.12 6.78
CA ASN A 131 1.43 6.24 7.53
C ASN A 131 2.50 6.69 8.55
N ILE A 132 2.80 7.98 8.65
CA ILE A 132 3.96 8.57 9.39
C ILE A 132 4.04 8.17 10.89
N LYS A 133 2.98 7.56 11.44
CA LYS A 133 2.84 7.25 12.87
C LYS A 133 3.16 5.80 13.26
N SER A 134 3.62 4.93 12.35
CA SER A 134 3.96 3.54 12.71
C SER A 134 5.43 3.38 13.10
N VAL A 135 5.72 2.44 14.01
CA VAL A 135 7.11 2.09 14.37
C VAL A 135 7.89 1.62 13.13
N GLY A 136 7.24 0.91 12.21
CA GLY A 136 7.84 0.51 10.93
C GLY A 136 8.28 1.69 10.06
N SER A 137 7.46 2.74 9.94
CA SER A 137 7.85 3.94 9.17
C SER A 137 8.97 4.71 9.84
N MET A 138 8.97 4.77 11.17
CA MET A 138 10.05 5.36 11.95
C MET A 138 11.37 4.61 11.72
N LEU A 139 11.36 3.27 11.80
CA LEU A 139 12.54 2.43 11.58
C LEU A 139 13.04 2.54 10.13
N LEU A 140 12.16 2.64 9.15
CA LEU A 140 12.56 2.90 7.77
C LEU A 140 13.23 4.27 7.61
N GLY A 141 12.63 5.32 8.21
CA GLY A 141 13.22 6.66 8.23
C GLY A 141 14.57 6.69 8.93
N PHE A 142 14.69 5.96 10.04
CA PHE A 142 15.95 5.76 10.76
C PHE A 142 16.99 5.09 9.87
N ALA A 143 16.67 3.96 9.22
CA ALA A 143 17.59 3.25 8.32
C ALA A 143 18.05 4.12 7.15
N LYS A 144 17.15 4.89 6.54
CA LYS A 144 17.49 5.87 5.50
C LYS A 144 18.44 6.94 6.01
N GLY A 145 18.18 7.50 7.20
CA GLY A 145 19.04 8.51 7.81
C GLY A 145 20.42 7.97 8.21
N VAL A 146 20.52 6.72 8.68
CA VAL A 146 21.81 6.05 8.93
C VAL A 146 22.60 5.90 7.63
N ALA A 147 21.96 5.40 6.56
CA ALA A 147 22.61 5.23 5.25
C ALA A 147 23.06 6.57 4.63
N ALA A 148 22.27 7.62 4.80
CA ALA A 148 22.62 8.99 4.37
C ALA A 148 23.68 9.66 5.27
N GLY A 149 24.01 9.04 6.42
CA GLY A 149 24.97 9.60 7.37
C GLY A 149 24.42 10.69 8.28
N THR A 150 23.11 10.90 8.32
CA THR A 150 22.44 11.92 9.15
C THR A 150 22.73 11.73 10.64
N TYR A 151 22.92 10.48 11.09
CA TYR A 151 23.14 10.13 12.50
C TYR A 151 24.58 9.76 12.83
N LYS A 152 25.57 10.10 11.99
CA LYS A 152 26.97 9.70 12.18
C LYS A 152 27.53 10.06 13.56
N ASN A 153 27.10 11.19 14.14
CA ASN A 153 27.59 11.66 15.44
C ASN A 153 26.82 11.07 16.64
N GLN A 154 25.82 10.22 16.40
CA GLN A 154 25.01 9.60 17.45
C GLN A 154 25.55 8.20 17.80
N GLU A 155 26.86 8.10 18.04
CA GLU A 155 27.61 6.83 18.13
C GLU A 155 27.09 5.91 19.24
N VAL A 156 26.64 6.47 20.35
CA VAL A 156 26.06 5.72 21.48
C VAL A 156 24.78 5.02 21.07
N LEU A 157 23.86 5.74 20.42
CA LEU A 157 22.58 5.18 19.95
C LEU A 157 22.82 4.11 18.89
N LEU A 158 23.68 4.41 17.91
CA LEU A 158 24.05 3.45 16.87
C LEU A 158 24.70 2.19 17.46
N GLY A 159 25.60 2.37 18.43
CA GLY A 159 26.25 1.28 19.14
C GLY A 159 25.27 0.44 19.96
N SER A 160 24.30 1.07 20.62
CA SER A 160 23.23 0.40 21.37
C SER A 160 22.40 -0.52 20.48
N ILE A 161 22.00 -0.01 19.31
CA ILE A 161 21.21 -0.78 18.33
C ILE A 161 22.04 -1.94 17.78
N GLN A 162 23.31 -1.71 17.44
CA GLN A 162 24.22 -2.76 16.97
C GLN A 162 24.36 -3.90 17.98
N VAL A 163 24.53 -3.56 19.27
CA VAL A 163 24.64 -4.52 20.37
C VAL A 163 23.35 -5.32 20.53
N LEU A 164 22.20 -4.66 20.49
CA LEU A 164 20.90 -5.33 20.57
C LEU A 164 20.74 -6.34 19.44
N MET A 165 21.04 -5.94 18.19
CA MET A 165 20.95 -6.82 17.02
C MET A 165 21.88 -8.04 17.14
N GLN A 166 23.11 -7.84 17.65
CA GLN A 166 24.05 -8.94 17.88
C GLN A 166 23.55 -9.91 18.95
N LYS A 167 23.02 -9.43 20.07
CA LYS A 167 22.45 -10.28 21.13
C LYS A 167 21.28 -11.11 20.60
N THR A 168 20.35 -10.49 19.87
CA THR A 168 19.20 -11.20 19.29
C THR A 168 19.65 -12.30 18.34
N ARG A 169 20.55 -12.00 17.40
CA ARG A 169 21.08 -12.97 16.44
C ARG A 169 21.80 -14.13 17.11
N ARG A 170 22.60 -13.86 18.16
CA ARG A 170 23.28 -14.93 18.92
C ARG A 170 22.27 -15.82 19.63
N GLY A 171 21.23 -15.24 20.22
CA GLY A 171 20.13 -15.98 20.83
C GLY A 171 19.40 -16.91 19.85
N GLU A 172 19.09 -16.41 18.64
CA GLU A 172 18.49 -17.22 17.56
C GLU A 172 19.37 -18.40 17.12
N LEU A 173 20.69 -18.23 17.20
CA LEU A 173 21.69 -19.27 16.88
C LEU A 173 22.04 -20.16 18.09
N GLY A 174 21.43 -19.95 19.25
CA GLY A 174 21.72 -20.70 20.47
C GLY A 174 23.09 -20.41 21.11
N HIS A 175 23.74 -19.31 20.74
CA HIS A 175 25.04 -18.92 21.29
C HIS A 175 24.88 -18.06 22.54
N SER A 176 25.79 -18.23 23.50
CA SER A 176 25.87 -17.35 24.67
C SER A 176 26.33 -15.95 24.29
N ASN A 177 26.06 -14.95 25.14
CA ASN A 177 26.55 -13.58 24.97
C ASN A 177 28.02 -13.40 25.42
N THR A 178 28.67 -14.46 25.88
CA THR A 178 30.07 -14.44 26.31
C THR A 178 30.99 -14.16 25.12
N GLY A 179 31.97 -13.26 25.32
CA GLY A 179 32.92 -12.86 24.27
C GLY A 179 32.33 -11.93 23.21
N MET A 180 31.19 -11.29 23.46
CA MET A 180 30.65 -10.26 22.58
C MET A 180 31.43 -8.95 22.76
N HIS A 181 31.90 -8.37 21.66
CA HIS A 181 32.55 -7.06 21.66
C HIS A 181 31.52 -5.97 21.39
N TYR A 182 31.53 -4.95 22.24
CA TYR A 182 30.62 -3.82 22.14
C TYR A 182 31.34 -2.62 21.51
N PRO A 183 30.62 -1.72 20.82
CA PRO A 183 31.20 -0.48 20.31
C PRO A 183 31.69 0.41 21.46
N LYS A 184 32.88 1.00 21.32
CA LYS A 184 33.53 1.83 22.36
C LYS A 184 32.62 2.91 22.95
N ALA A 185 31.90 3.63 22.10
CA ALA A 185 30.98 4.69 22.53
C ALA A 185 29.84 4.17 23.42
N PHE A 186 29.40 2.93 23.22
CA PHE A 186 28.39 2.28 24.05
C PHE A 186 28.98 1.77 25.37
N ASP A 187 30.13 1.08 25.30
CA ASP A 187 30.82 0.56 26.49
C ASP A 187 31.15 1.65 27.51
N ASN A 188 31.61 2.81 27.05
CA ASN A 188 32.00 3.91 27.92
C ASN A 188 30.84 4.45 28.78
N ILE A 189 29.59 4.28 28.34
CA ILE A 189 28.39 4.73 29.07
C ILE A 189 27.82 3.62 29.96
N CYS A 190 27.91 2.36 29.55
CA CYS A 190 27.41 1.23 30.33
C CYS A 190 28.40 0.73 31.40
N SER A 191 29.63 1.24 31.42
CA SER A 191 30.69 0.88 32.39
C SER A 191 30.81 1.85 33.58
N ILE A 192 29.82 2.75 33.75
CA ILE A 192 29.64 3.64 34.91
C ILE A 192 28.59 3.00 35.82
#